data_AF-D9VZ92-F1
#
_entry.id   AF-D9VZ92-F1
#
_cell.length_a   1.000
_cell.length_b   1.000
_cell.length_c   1.000
_cell.angle_alpha   90.00
_cell.angle_beta   90.00
_cell.angle_gamma   90.00
#
_symmetry.space_group_name_H-M   'P 1'
#
loop_
_entity.id
_entity.type
_entity.pdbx_description
1 polymer ?
#
loop_
_entity_poly.entity_id
_entity_poly.type
_entity_poly.pdbx_seq_one_letter_code
_entity_poly.pdbx_strand_id
1 'polypeptide(L)'
;MMRHWPAPEAAYATAPSIISEIGWTFRAARDYLHGIQGREFWLRKAALLDRIAVTDDEPAGGDAATLAVEAARRLMEIDHAAGLGPSGYADGPYTPDHPDSVREPRGYVRQEYALWIRHH
;
A
#
# COMPACT_ATOMS: atom_id res chain seq x y z
N MET A 1 5.70 -21.45 7.21
CA MET A 1 5.10 -20.21 7.73
C MET A 1 3.86 -19.91 6.92
N MET A 2 2.68 -19.87 7.53
CA MET A 2 1.44 -19.55 6.82
C MET A 2 1.48 -18.08 6.40
N ARG A 3 1.41 -17.79 5.10
CA ARG A 3 1.26 -16.42 4.58
C ARG A 3 -0.11 -15.92 4.98
N HIS A 4 -0.16 -14.96 5.91
CA HIS A 4 -1.41 -14.38 6.42
C HIS A 4 -1.85 -13.13 5.63
N TRP A 5 -1.01 -12.62 4.75
CA TRP A 5 -1.35 -11.52 3.84
C TRP A 5 -2.09 -12.01 2.61
N PRO A 6 -3.00 -11.19 2.03
CA PRO A 6 -3.53 -11.45 0.70
C PRO A 6 -2.39 -11.63 -0.31
N ALA A 7 -2.49 -12.66 -1.15
CA ALA A 7 -1.58 -12.80 -2.28
C ALA A 7 -1.67 -11.56 -3.20
N PRO A 8 -0.58 -11.09 -3.83
CA PRO A 8 -0.62 -9.93 -4.72
C PRO A 8 -1.71 -10.03 -5.79
N GLU A 9 -1.89 -11.23 -6.36
CA GLU A 9 -2.88 -11.51 -7.39
C GLU A 9 -4.30 -11.29 -6.88
N ALA A 10 -4.57 -11.71 -5.64
CA ALA A 10 -5.87 -11.52 -5.00
C ALA A 10 -6.10 -10.07 -4.57
N ALA A 11 -5.07 -9.42 -4.01
CA ALA A 11 -5.16 -8.04 -3.53
C ALA A 11 -5.42 -7.03 -4.67
N TYR A 12 -4.87 -7.30 -5.85
CA TYR A 12 -4.89 -6.38 -6.99
C TYR A 12 -5.76 -6.85 -8.16
N ALA A 13 -6.59 -7.88 -7.96
CA ALA A 13 -7.41 -8.47 -9.01
C ALA A 13 -8.31 -7.44 -9.74
N THR A 14 -8.81 -6.44 -9.02
CA THR A 14 -9.68 -5.37 -9.54
C THR A 14 -8.96 -4.04 -9.70
N ALA A 15 -7.64 -4.00 -9.49
CA ALA A 15 -6.88 -2.76 -9.56
C ALA A 15 -6.85 -2.21 -10.99
N PRO A 16 -6.88 -0.87 -11.19
CA PRO A 16 -6.66 -0.25 -12.49
C PRO A 16 -5.34 -0.68 -13.12
N SER A 17 -5.20 -0.54 -14.44
CA SER A 17 -3.92 -0.84 -15.10
C SER A 17 -2.76 -0.02 -14.51
N ILE A 18 -1.53 -0.56 -14.54
CA ILE A 18 -0.33 0.15 -14.05
C ILE A 18 -0.21 1.53 -14.72
N ILE A 19 -0.45 1.63 -16.03
CA ILE A 19 -0.37 2.89 -16.78
C ILE A 19 -1.42 3.90 -16.30
N SER A 20 -2.67 3.46 -16.11
CA SER A 20 -3.74 4.32 -15.58
C SER A 20 -3.40 4.84 -14.18
N GLU A 21 -2.82 3.97 -13.35
CA GLU A 21 -2.45 4.28 -11.97
C GLU A 21 -1.23 5.22 -11.87
N ILE A 22 -0.25 5.10 -12.78
CA ILE A 22 0.83 6.09 -12.94
C ILE A 22 0.23 7.46 -13.26
N GLY A 23 -0.70 7.53 -14.21
CA GLY A 23 -1.36 8.78 -14.57
C GLY A 23 -2.16 9.38 -13.42
N TRP A 24 -2.82 8.55 -12.61
CA TRP A 24 -3.55 8.99 -11.42
C TRP A 24 -2.60 9.51 -10.34
N THR A 25 -1.55 8.75 -9.98
CA THR A 25 -0.60 9.11 -8.91
C THR A 25 0.16 10.39 -9.23
N PHE A 26 0.49 10.64 -10.50
CA PHE A 26 1.11 11.90 -10.93
C PHE A 26 0.19 13.11 -10.70
N ARG A 27 -1.10 13.01 -11.07
CA ARG A 27 -2.07 14.09 -10.82
C ARG A 27 -2.32 14.28 -9.33
N ALA A 28 -2.50 13.19 -8.59
CA ALA A 28 -2.73 13.21 -7.15
C ALA A 28 -1.54 13.78 -6.38
N ALA A 29 -0.30 13.57 -6.81
CA ALA A 29 0.88 14.18 -6.19
C ALA A 29 0.85 15.72 -6.27
N ARG A 30 0.42 16.27 -7.42
CA ARG A 30 0.22 17.71 -7.56
C ARG A 30 -0.85 18.22 -6.60
N ASP A 31 -1.97 17.51 -6.49
CA ASP A 31 -3.09 17.93 -5.65
C ASP A 31 -2.78 17.74 -4.14
N TYR A 32 -1.95 16.74 -3.78
CA TYR A 32 -1.43 16.53 -2.42
C TYR A 32 -0.53 17.69 -1.96
N LEU A 33 0.29 18.25 -2.84
CA LEU A 33 1.07 19.47 -2.54
C LEU A 33 0.17 20.68 -2.21
N HIS A 34 -1.13 20.59 -2.51
CA HIS A 34 -2.15 21.57 -2.16
C HIS A 34 -3.05 21.16 -0.97
N GLY A 35 -2.68 20.11 -0.22
CA GLY A 35 -3.23 19.81 1.12
C GLY A 35 -4.44 18.88 1.18
N ILE A 36 -4.79 18.16 0.10
CA ILE A 36 -5.97 17.28 0.05
C ILE A 36 -5.55 15.82 -0.24
N GLN A 37 -6.19 14.84 0.44
CA GLN A 37 -6.13 13.38 0.16
C GLN A 37 -4.78 12.66 0.34
N GLY A 38 -4.11 12.86 1.48
CA GLY A 38 -2.83 12.19 1.77
C GLY A 38 -2.88 10.66 1.84
N ARG A 39 -3.89 10.09 2.52
CA ARG A 39 -3.95 8.63 2.74
C ARG A 39 -4.20 7.85 1.45
N GLU A 40 -5.25 8.19 0.69
CA GLU A 40 -5.56 7.50 -0.57
C GLU A 40 -4.38 7.59 -1.55
N PHE A 41 -3.76 8.77 -1.66
CA PHE A 41 -2.57 8.95 -2.48
C PHE A 41 -1.46 7.95 -2.10
N TRP A 42 -1.11 7.87 -0.81
CA TRP A 42 -0.05 6.97 -0.36
C TRP A 42 -0.44 5.50 -0.46
N LEU A 43 -1.70 5.15 -0.22
CA LEU A 43 -2.20 3.78 -0.40
C LEU A 43 -2.09 3.32 -1.85
N ARG A 44 -2.59 4.14 -2.77
CA ARG A 44 -2.57 3.83 -4.21
C ARG A 44 -1.16 3.86 -4.78
N LYS A 45 -0.31 4.79 -4.33
CA LYS A 45 1.12 4.83 -4.71
C LYS A 45 1.87 3.59 -4.20
N ALA A 46 1.66 3.18 -2.96
CA ALA A 46 2.31 2.00 -2.41
C ALA A 46 1.84 0.72 -3.12
N ALA A 47 0.54 0.60 -3.41
CA ALA A 47 -0.02 -0.52 -4.18
C ALA A 47 0.53 -0.58 -5.62
N LEU A 48 0.67 0.58 -6.29
CA LEU A 48 1.29 0.65 -7.61
C LEU A 48 2.73 0.14 -7.60
N LEU A 49 3.54 0.62 -6.65
CA LEU A 49 4.94 0.21 -6.53
C LEU A 49 5.07 -1.27 -6.16
N ASP A 50 4.19 -1.79 -5.29
CA ASP A 50 4.16 -3.23 -4.98
C ASP A 50 3.87 -4.08 -6.21
N ARG A 51 2.92 -3.65 -7.06
CA ARG A 51 2.59 -4.35 -8.31
C ARG A 51 3.72 -4.33 -9.32
N ILE A 52 4.45 -3.21 -9.43
CA ILE A 52 5.66 -3.14 -10.26
C ILE A 52 6.71 -4.09 -9.70
N ALA A 53 6.93 -4.08 -8.40
CA ALA A 53 7.89 -4.96 -7.73
C ALA A 53 7.53 -6.46 -7.78
N VAL A 54 6.26 -6.81 -7.98
CA VAL A 54 5.83 -8.21 -8.22
C VAL A 54 6.06 -8.62 -9.67
N THR A 55 6.00 -7.67 -10.60
CA THR A 55 6.26 -7.92 -12.03
C THR A 55 7.75 -7.95 -12.34
N ASP A 56 8.54 -7.24 -11.54
CA ASP A 56 10.00 -7.22 -11.62
C ASP A 56 10.57 -8.56 -11.13
N ASP A 57 11.11 -9.36 -12.04
CA ASP A 57 11.56 -10.74 -11.80
C ASP A 57 12.99 -10.82 -11.23
N GLU A 58 13.49 -9.71 -10.67
CA GLU A 58 14.84 -9.63 -10.11
C GLU A 58 14.96 -10.41 -8.79
N PRO A 59 15.79 -11.47 -8.72
CA PRO A 59 15.88 -12.35 -7.56
C PRO A 59 16.36 -11.67 -6.26
N ALA A 60 17.06 -10.55 -6.39
CA ALA A 60 17.64 -9.81 -5.26
C ALA A 60 16.72 -8.72 -4.68
N GLY A 61 15.53 -8.51 -5.28
CA GLY A 61 14.66 -7.38 -4.99
C GLY A 61 15.20 -6.11 -5.64
N GLY A 62 14.70 -5.79 -6.83
CA GLY A 62 15.08 -4.60 -7.58
C GLY A 62 14.65 -3.29 -6.91
N ASP A 63 15.02 -2.16 -7.52
CA ASP A 63 14.69 -0.80 -7.04
C ASP A 63 13.19 -0.65 -6.74
N ALA A 64 12.33 -1.29 -7.53
CA ALA A 64 10.88 -1.29 -7.33
C ALA A 64 10.47 -1.88 -5.98
N ALA A 65 11.11 -2.96 -5.53
CA ALA A 65 10.81 -3.60 -4.25
C ALA A 65 11.18 -2.70 -3.07
N THR A 66 12.33 -2.02 -3.16
CA THR A 66 12.76 -1.04 -2.16
C THR A 66 11.79 0.13 -2.08
N LEU A 67 11.43 0.72 -3.22
CA LEU A 67 10.47 1.82 -3.29
C LEU A 67 9.08 1.42 -2.78
N ALA A 68 8.64 0.18 -3.05
CA ALA A 68 7.39 -0.34 -2.53
C ALA A 68 7.40 -0.42 -0.99
N VAL A 69 8.51 -0.88 -0.39
CA VAL A 69 8.66 -0.92 1.08
C VAL A 69 8.66 0.49 1.68
N GLU A 70 9.35 1.44 1.06
CA GLU A 70 9.39 2.82 1.54
C GLU A 70 8.00 3.49 1.47
N ALA A 71 7.29 3.32 0.35
CA ALA A 71 5.93 3.83 0.20
C ALA A 71 4.95 3.17 1.18
N ALA A 72 5.12 1.87 1.44
CA ALA A 72 4.34 1.14 2.44
C ALA A 72 4.56 1.71 3.85
N ARG A 73 5.81 1.93 4.24
CA ARG A 73 6.14 2.56 5.53
C ARG A 73 5.54 3.94 5.65
N ARG A 74 5.55 4.72 4.57
CA ARG A 74 4.95 6.05 4.57
C ARG A 74 3.43 6.02 4.77
N LEU A 75 2.74 5.05 4.16
CA LEU A 75 1.32 4.81 4.44
C LEU A 75 1.12 4.42 5.91
N MET A 76 1.92 3.50 6.44
CA MET A 76 1.82 3.06 7.83
C MET A 76 2.02 4.22 8.82
N GLU A 77 2.95 5.14 8.57
CA GLU A 77 3.13 6.36 9.37
C GLU A 77 1.88 7.26 9.36
N ILE A 78 1.26 7.43 8.19
CA ILE A 78 0.04 8.23 8.04
C ILE A 78 -1.11 7.57 8.79
N ASP A 79 -1.26 6.26 8.67
CA ASP A 79 -2.31 5.49 9.34
C ASP A 79 -2.12 5.49 10.85
N HIS A 80 -0.88 5.32 11.32
CA HIS A 80 -0.54 5.45 12.73
C HIS A 80 -0.88 6.84 13.28
N ALA A 81 -0.49 7.91 12.56
CA ALA A 81 -0.79 9.29 12.96
C ALA A 81 -2.29 9.62 12.92
N ALA A 82 -3.05 8.95 12.04
CA ALA A 82 -4.52 9.05 11.99
C ALA A 82 -5.22 8.26 13.10
N GLY A 83 -4.47 7.61 13.99
CA GLY A 83 -5.00 6.86 15.10
C GLY A 83 -5.50 5.47 14.74
N LEU A 84 -5.15 4.91 13.57
CA LEU A 84 -5.46 3.52 13.19
C LEU A 84 -4.56 2.48 13.92
N GLY A 85 -3.77 2.92 14.90
CA GLY A 85 -2.93 2.05 15.75
C GLY A 85 -3.73 1.28 16.82
N PRO A 86 -3.11 0.87 17.93
CA PRO A 86 -3.68 -0.10 18.88
C PRO A 86 -4.89 0.44 19.68
N SER A 87 -5.30 1.69 19.45
CA SER A 87 -6.51 2.32 19.95
C SER A 87 -7.47 2.79 18.82
N GLY A 88 -7.24 2.37 17.58
CA GLY A 88 -7.99 2.75 16.38
C GLY A 88 -8.90 1.66 15.82
N TYR A 89 -9.77 2.05 14.87
CA TYR A 89 -10.55 1.13 14.07
C TYR A 89 -9.81 0.81 12.77
N ALA A 90 -9.03 -0.27 12.74
CA ALA A 90 -8.58 -0.87 11.49
C ALA A 90 -9.67 -1.83 10.97
N ASP A 91 -10.07 -1.68 9.72
CA ASP A 91 -11.02 -2.62 9.07
C ASP A 91 -10.37 -3.98 8.78
N GLY A 92 -9.04 -4.05 8.86
CA GLY A 92 -8.23 -5.24 8.68
C GLY A 92 -7.65 -5.83 9.97
N PRO A 93 -7.22 -7.10 9.94
CA PRO A 93 -6.69 -7.80 11.11
C PRO A 93 -5.33 -7.26 11.62
N TYR A 94 -4.59 -6.52 10.80
CA TYR A 94 -3.27 -5.99 11.14
C TYR A 94 -3.26 -4.46 11.12
N THR A 95 -2.98 -3.84 12.26
CA THR A 95 -2.75 -2.39 12.40
C THR A 95 -1.37 -1.98 11.83
N PRO A 96 -1.12 -0.69 11.54
CA PRO A 96 0.17 -0.24 11.03
C PRO A 96 1.34 -0.50 11.98
N ASP A 97 1.11 -0.58 13.30
CA ASP A 97 2.12 -0.88 14.31
C ASP A 97 2.24 -2.38 14.65
N HIS A 98 1.39 -3.22 14.07
CA HIS A 98 1.45 -4.67 14.30
C HIS A 98 2.83 -5.23 13.89
N PRO A 99 3.44 -6.14 14.68
CA PRO A 99 4.78 -6.67 14.39
C PRO A 99 4.92 -7.27 12.98
N ASP A 100 3.88 -7.95 12.49
CA ASP A 100 3.88 -8.46 11.13
C ASP A 100 3.83 -7.35 10.06
N SER A 101 3.08 -6.26 10.28
CA SER A 101 3.07 -5.10 9.38
C SER A 101 4.45 -4.45 9.31
N VAL A 102 5.13 -4.32 10.45
CA VAL A 102 6.51 -3.80 10.52
C VAL A 102 7.50 -4.72 9.79
N ARG A 103 7.33 -6.04 9.94
CA ARG A 103 8.19 -7.06 9.31
C ARG A 103 7.94 -7.17 7.80
N GLU A 104 6.70 -7.00 7.34
CA GLU A 104 6.31 -7.10 5.95
C GLU A 104 5.39 -5.93 5.53
N PRO A 105 5.94 -4.71 5.35
CA PRO A 105 5.15 -3.52 5.01
C PRO A 105 4.32 -3.67 3.73
N ARG A 106 4.84 -4.40 2.74
CA ARG A 106 4.12 -4.69 1.49
C ARG A 106 2.86 -5.54 1.73
N GLY A 107 2.90 -6.43 2.73
CA GLY A 107 1.75 -7.22 3.15
C GLY A 107 0.63 -6.34 3.73
N TYR A 108 1.00 -5.37 4.57
CA TYR A 108 0.06 -4.36 5.08
C TYR A 108 -0.62 -3.58 3.96
N VAL A 109 0.13 -3.13 2.94
CA VAL A 109 -0.44 -2.43 1.77
C VAL A 109 -1.46 -3.30 1.03
N ARG A 110 -1.19 -4.60 0.85
CA ARG A 110 -2.12 -5.51 0.17
C ARG A 110 -3.42 -5.68 0.94
N GLN A 111 -3.36 -5.76 2.28
CA GLN A 111 -4.55 -5.78 3.13
C GLN A 111 -5.36 -4.49 2.94
N GLU A 112 -4.74 -3.34 3.14
CA GLU A 112 -5.43 -2.04 3.11
C GLU A 112 -5.99 -1.73 1.73
N TYR A 113 -5.28 -2.10 0.66
CA TYR A 113 -5.77 -1.91 -0.70
C TYR A 113 -6.98 -2.81 -0.98
N ALA A 114 -6.93 -4.09 -0.58
CA ALA A 114 -8.04 -5.03 -0.76
C ALA A 114 -9.29 -4.64 0.05
N LEU A 115 -9.13 -3.95 1.18
CA LEU A 115 -10.24 -3.34 1.92
C LEU A 115 -10.78 -2.13 1.17
N TRP A 116 -9.90 -1.20 0.78
CA TRP A 116 -10.28 0.06 0.13
C TRP A 116 -11.02 -0.13 -1.21
N ILE A 117 -10.48 -0.98 -2.09
CA ILE A 117 -11.02 -1.19 -3.45
C ILE A 117 -12.38 -1.91 -3.47
N ARG A 118 -12.81 -2.51 -2.34
CA ARG A 118 -14.16 -3.09 -2.24
C ARG A 118 -15.24 -2.02 -2.02
N HIS A 119 -14.84 -0.82 -1.61
CA HIS A 119 -15.73 0.28 -1.28
C HIS A 119 -15.63 1.47 -2.25
N HIS A 120 -14.79 1.38 -3.29
CA HIS A 120 -14.51 2.42 -4.28
C HIS A 120 -14.49 1.83 -5.70
#